data_AF-A0A921ZS44-F1
#
_entry.id   AF-A0A921ZS44-F1
#
_cell.length_a   1.000
_cell.length_b   1.000
_cell.length_c   1.000
_cell.angle_alpha   90.00
_cell.angle_beta   90.00
_cell.angle_gamma   90.00
#
_symmetry.space_group_name_H-M   'P 1'
#
loop_
_entity.id
_entity.type
_entity.pdbx_description
1 polymer ?
#
loop_
_entity_poly.entity_id
_entity_poly.type
_entity_poly.pdbx_seq_one_letter_code
_entity_poly.pdbx_strand_id
1 'polypeptide(L)'
;MKTLQGIGAAVVLLLIGSVVEIKCTELEYLTDIYDAGVNEGVIDPKKYSFEAFERDERGMFRYIYDEYRSMNGTVPLDYKEWLFLNNFGLFHDTKESMFARKMTKRSVHDNKREFVNTVKKGDILITGQGIGGLVGHAAIMTSDYWVLEMPGGNGWANGIPDNNRQVPKDRWFDMHASDWTTVYRCPDADTARMAAGWADRNYYSPTGGEKKVKHITYKLTTDIWSTNPSYCSKLVIHAYYFGTGARKVIKDLSLIGRLIVPSTIPSYFLRPYSLVNKGKY
;
A
#
# COMPACT_ATOMS: atom_id res chain seq x y z
N MET A 1 2.98 -81.86 3.16
CA MET A 1 2.00 -81.21 2.25
C MET A 1 1.66 -79.85 2.85
N LYS A 2 2.24 -78.77 2.32
CA LYS A 2 1.70 -77.92 1.23
C LYS A 2 0.78 -76.83 1.81
N THR A 3 1.28 -75.59 2.00
CA THR A 3 1.18 -74.41 1.08
C THR A 3 -0.22 -73.79 1.06
N LEU A 4 -0.46 -72.53 1.47
CA LEU A 4 -0.13 -71.19 0.91
C LEU A 4 -1.34 -70.58 0.16
N GLN A 5 -1.47 -69.24 0.24
CA GLN A 5 -2.28 -68.30 -0.57
C GLN A 5 -3.72 -68.07 -0.09
N GLY A 6 -4.22 -66.84 0.19
CA GLY A 6 -4.11 -65.55 -0.52
C GLY A 6 -5.53 -65.22 -1.04
N ILE A 7 -6.17 -64.07 -0.82
CA ILE A 7 -6.04 -62.73 -1.43
C ILE A 7 -7.24 -61.94 -0.83
N GLY A 8 -7.24 -60.64 -0.53
CA GLY A 8 -6.28 -59.60 -0.81
C GLY A 8 -6.59 -58.36 0.03
N ALA A 9 -5.52 -57.64 0.37
CA ALA A 9 -5.60 -56.28 0.87
C ALA A 9 -6.09 -55.38 -0.27
N ALA A 10 -7.20 -54.68 -0.03
CA ALA A 10 -7.52 -53.49 -0.81
C ALA A 10 -6.44 -52.45 -0.49
N VAL A 11 -5.47 -52.32 -1.39
CA VAL A 11 -4.52 -51.23 -1.40
C VAL A 11 -5.31 -49.95 -1.62
N VAL A 12 -5.43 -49.15 -0.57
CA VAL A 12 -5.78 -47.73 -0.67
C VAL A 12 -4.62 -47.05 -1.38
N LEU A 13 -4.73 -46.89 -2.70
CA LEU A 13 -3.90 -46.00 -3.49
C LEU A 13 -4.81 -45.08 -4.28
N LEU A 14 -5.09 -43.90 -3.74
CA LEU A 14 -5.65 -42.76 -4.48
C LEU A 14 -5.61 -41.57 -3.53
N LEU A 15 -4.55 -40.76 -3.62
CA LEU A 15 -4.50 -39.36 -3.15
C LEU A 15 -3.19 -38.62 -3.52
N ILE A 16 -2.34 -39.18 -4.40
CA ILE A 16 -1.06 -38.54 -4.79
C ILE A 16 -1.22 -37.74 -6.11
N GLY A 17 -2.11 -38.15 -7.02
CA GLY A 17 -2.30 -37.50 -8.32
C GLY A 17 -2.92 -36.10 -8.24
N SER A 18 -3.98 -35.93 -7.45
CA SER A 18 -4.70 -34.65 -7.38
C SER A 18 -3.89 -33.53 -6.74
N VAL A 19 -3.07 -33.82 -5.73
CA VAL A 19 -2.28 -32.81 -5.01
C VAL A 19 -1.11 -32.30 -5.86
N VAL A 20 -0.52 -33.16 -6.69
CA VAL A 20 0.58 -32.78 -7.60
C VAL A 20 0.05 -31.98 -8.79
N GLU A 21 -1.09 -32.38 -9.35
CA GLU A 21 -1.73 -31.70 -10.47
C GLU A 21 -2.24 -30.30 -10.09
N ILE A 22 -2.84 -30.14 -8.90
CA ILE A 22 -3.28 -28.83 -8.38
C ILE A 22 -2.10 -27.87 -8.13
N LYS A 23 -0.95 -28.38 -7.67
CA LYS A 23 0.25 -27.54 -7.46
C LYS A 23 0.89 -27.08 -8.79
N CYS A 24 0.82 -27.92 -9.82
CA CYS A 24 1.34 -27.58 -11.15
C CYS A 24 0.53 -26.45 -11.78
N THR A 25 -0.80 -26.53 -11.70
CA THR A 25 -1.69 -25.51 -12.29
C THR A 25 -1.64 -24.17 -11.56
N GLU A 26 -1.47 -24.16 -10.23
CA GLU A 26 -1.31 -22.93 -9.46
C GLU A 26 0.02 -22.22 -9.78
N LEU A 27 1.12 -22.98 -9.91
CA LEU A 27 2.43 -22.43 -10.26
C LEU A 27 2.45 -21.87 -11.69
N GLU A 28 1.85 -22.58 -12.65
CA GLU A 28 1.68 -22.11 -14.03
C GLU A 28 0.88 -20.80 -14.06
N TYR A 29 -0.25 -20.74 -13.35
CA TYR A 29 -1.07 -19.54 -13.25
C TYR A 29 -0.32 -18.33 -12.66
N LEU A 30 0.46 -18.54 -11.58
CA LEU A 30 1.28 -17.48 -10.99
C LEU A 30 2.40 -17.02 -11.92
N THR A 31 2.98 -17.96 -12.68
CA THR A 31 4.00 -17.66 -13.71
C THR A 31 3.41 -16.78 -14.80
N ASP A 32 2.23 -17.12 -15.33
CA ASP A 32 1.53 -16.33 -16.35
C ASP A 32 1.20 -14.91 -15.87
N ILE A 33 0.78 -14.76 -14.60
CA ILE A 33 0.52 -13.45 -14.00
C ILE A 33 1.81 -12.62 -13.90
N TYR A 34 2.89 -13.24 -13.42
CA TYR A 34 4.17 -12.57 -13.27
C TYR A 34 4.73 -12.13 -14.62
N ASP A 35 4.70 -13.01 -15.62
CA ASP A 35 5.16 -12.72 -16.98
C ASP A 35 4.32 -11.61 -17.62
N ALA A 36 3.00 -11.59 -17.37
CA ALA A 36 2.17 -10.46 -17.77
C ALA A 36 2.64 -9.13 -17.13
N GLY A 37 2.96 -9.14 -15.83
CA GLY A 37 3.51 -7.97 -15.13
C GLY A 37 4.86 -7.50 -15.69
N VAL A 38 5.72 -8.43 -16.12
CA VAL A 38 7.00 -8.12 -16.79
C VAL A 38 6.76 -7.53 -18.18
N ASN A 39 5.88 -8.16 -18.98
CA ASN A 39 5.59 -7.73 -20.35
C ASN A 39 4.94 -6.34 -20.40
N GLU A 40 4.09 -6.01 -19.42
CA GLU A 40 3.48 -4.67 -19.27
C GLU A 40 4.44 -3.63 -18.66
N GLY A 41 5.68 -4.01 -18.32
CA GLY A 41 6.68 -3.11 -17.74
C GLY A 41 6.36 -2.67 -16.31
N VAL A 42 5.42 -3.35 -15.64
CA VAL A 42 5.11 -3.13 -14.23
C VAL A 42 6.23 -3.69 -13.37
N ILE A 43 6.68 -4.91 -13.66
CA ILE A 43 7.75 -5.63 -12.96
C ILE A 43 9.07 -5.45 -13.71
N ASP A 44 10.12 -5.06 -12.97
CA ASP A 44 11.51 -5.21 -13.41
C ASP A 44 12.06 -6.51 -12.80
N PRO A 45 12.25 -7.59 -13.58
CA PRO A 45 12.65 -8.90 -13.05
C PRO A 45 14.04 -8.87 -12.40
N LYS A 46 14.87 -7.84 -12.67
CA LYS A 46 16.16 -7.66 -11.98
C LYS A 46 16.02 -7.14 -10.56
N LYS A 47 14.90 -6.47 -10.25
CA LYS A 47 14.60 -5.89 -8.93
C LYS A 47 13.59 -6.70 -8.13
N TYR A 48 12.72 -7.41 -8.84
CA TYR A 48 11.67 -8.21 -8.24
C TYR A 48 11.55 -9.51 -9.02
N SER A 49 12.24 -10.55 -8.54
CA SER A 49 12.24 -11.86 -9.18
C SER A 49 10.93 -12.61 -8.97
N PHE A 50 10.72 -13.69 -9.72
CA PHE A 50 9.56 -14.55 -9.55
C PHE A 50 9.48 -15.16 -8.14
N GLU A 51 10.61 -15.56 -7.56
CA GLU A 51 10.66 -16.11 -6.20
C GLU A 51 10.29 -15.05 -5.16
N ALA A 52 10.65 -13.78 -5.40
CA ALA A 52 10.22 -12.68 -4.56
C ALA A 52 8.71 -12.45 -4.69
N PHE A 53 8.17 -12.52 -5.91
CA PHE A 53 6.73 -12.46 -6.15
C PHE A 53 5.98 -13.57 -5.44
N GLU A 54 6.37 -14.83 -5.61
CA GLU A 54 5.74 -15.97 -4.95
C GLU A 54 5.76 -15.87 -3.42
N ARG A 55 6.83 -15.31 -2.85
CA ARG A 55 6.90 -15.08 -1.40
C ARG A 55 5.89 -14.01 -0.96
N ASP A 56 5.83 -12.89 -1.66
CA ASP A 56 4.92 -11.78 -1.33
C ASP A 56 3.47 -12.18 -1.61
N GLU A 57 3.24 -13.04 -2.60
CA GLU A 57 1.97 -13.70 -2.93
C GLU A 57 1.43 -14.53 -1.77
N ARG A 58 2.25 -15.47 -1.27
CA ARG A 58 1.88 -16.36 -0.15
C ARG A 58 1.78 -15.61 1.17
N GLY A 59 2.59 -14.56 1.35
CA GLY A 59 2.68 -13.82 2.61
C GLY A 59 1.66 -12.71 2.78
N MET A 60 1.30 -12.02 1.69
CA MET A 60 0.53 -10.76 1.75
C MET A 60 -0.60 -10.69 0.74
N PHE A 61 -0.36 -11.00 -0.54
CA PHE A 61 -1.36 -10.70 -1.58
C PHE A 61 -2.66 -11.48 -1.44
N ARG A 62 -2.60 -12.79 -1.14
CA ARG A 62 -3.82 -13.59 -0.92
C ARG A 62 -4.71 -13.00 0.16
N TYR A 63 -4.09 -12.66 1.30
CA TYR A 63 -4.80 -12.08 2.44
C TYR A 63 -5.50 -10.76 2.08
N ILE A 64 -4.77 -9.84 1.45
CA ILE A 64 -5.33 -8.52 1.08
C ILE A 64 -6.40 -8.68 -0.03
N TYR A 65 -6.22 -9.62 -0.95
CA TYR A 65 -7.22 -9.91 -1.97
C TYR A 65 -8.49 -10.56 -1.41
N ASP A 66 -8.36 -11.42 -0.39
CA ASP A 66 -9.53 -11.97 0.31
C ASP A 66 -10.31 -10.88 1.06
N GLU A 67 -9.61 -9.90 1.66
CA GLU A 67 -10.26 -8.70 2.19
C GLU A 67 -11.00 -7.94 1.08
N TYR A 68 -10.37 -7.73 -0.09
CA TYR A 68 -11.01 -7.09 -1.24
C TYR A 68 -12.28 -7.82 -1.70
N ARG A 69 -12.22 -9.15 -1.83
CA ARG A 69 -13.36 -9.97 -2.25
C ARG A 69 -14.52 -9.96 -1.25
N SER A 70 -14.23 -9.74 0.02
CA SER A 70 -15.25 -9.62 1.06
C SER A 70 -16.08 -8.32 0.95
N MET A 71 -15.73 -7.41 0.05
CA MET A 71 -16.52 -6.21 -0.25
C MET A 71 -17.84 -6.60 -0.93
N ASN A 72 -18.98 -6.25 -0.33
CA ASN A 72 -20.31 -6.35 -0.96
C ASN A 72 -20.54 -5.29 -2.07
N GLY A 73 -19.47 -4.82 -2.73
CA GLY A 73 -19.52 -3.86 -3.84
C GLY A 73 -19.45 -4.54 -5.20
N THR A 74 -20.11 -3.96 -6.20
CA THR A 74 -20.15 -4.36 -7.63
C THR A 74 -18.93 -5.13 -8.16
N VAL A 75 -19.21 -6.16 -8.98
CA VAL A 75 -18.30 -7.07 -9.71
C VAL A 75 -16.82 -6.91 -9.31
N PRO A 76 -16.32 -7.72 -8.37
CA PRO A 76 -14.93 -7.63 -7.95
C PRO A 76 -14.00 -7.88 -9.14
N LEU A 77 -12.93 -7.09 -9.22
CA LEU A 77 -11.82 -7.38 -10.12
C LEU A 77 -11.34 -8.81 -9.90
N ASP A 78 -10.94 -9.48 -10.98
CA ASP A 78 -10.25 -10.76 -10.81
C ASP A 78 -8.87 -10.55 -10.15
N TYR A 79 -8.23 -11.64 -9.74
CA TYR A 79 -6.98 -11.55 -8.97
C TYR A 79 -5.85 -10.86 -9.75
N LYS A 80 -5.78 -11.12 -11.07
CA LYS A 80 -4.77 -10.52 -11.94
C LYS A 80 -5.03 -9.02 -12.06
N GLU A 81 -6.26 -8.62 -12.36
CA GLU A 81 -6.67 -7.22 -12.42
C GLU A 81 -6.42 -6.50 -11.09
N TRP A 82 -6.68 -7.15 -9.96
CA TRP A 82 -6.40 -6.63 -8.62
C TRP A 82 -4.91 -6.43 -8.36
N LEU A 83 -4.05 -7.35 -8.83
CA LEU A 83 -2.59 -7.20 -8.75
C LEU A 83 -2.10 -6.02 -9.60
N PHE A 84 -2.64 -5.84 -10.81
CA PHE A 84 -2.33 -4.68 -11.66
C PHE A 84 -2.77 -3.36 -11.01
N LEU A 85 -3.98 -3.32 -10.44
CA LEU A 85 -4.45 -2.16 -9.68
C LEU A 85 -3.47 -1.81 -8.56
N ASN A 86 -3.00 -2.81 -7.83
CA ASN A 86 -2.06 -2.65 -6.72
C ASN A 86 -0.59 -2.53 -7.13
N ASN A 87 -0.32 -2.44 -8.44
CA ASN A 87 1.02 -2.37 -9.02
C ASN A 87 1.95 -3.50 -8.52
N PHE A 88 1.40 -4.69 -8.30
CA PHE A 88 2.11 -5.86 -7.76
C PHE A 88 2.83 -5.60 -6.43
N GLY A 89 2.34 -4.65 -5.62
CA GLY A 89 3.01 -4.26 -4.38
C GLY A 89 4.37 -3.56 -4.60
N LEU A 90 4.64 -3.09 -5.82
CA LEU A 90 5.86 -2.37 -6.17
C LEU A 90 5.63 -0.87 -6.15
N PHE A 91 6.66 -0.10 -5.79
CA PHE A 91 6.65 1.34 -6.04
C PHE A 91 6.69 1.62 -7.54
N HIS A 92 5.79 2.47 -8.04
CA HIS A 92 5.65 2.73 -9.47
C HIS A 92 6.95 3.27 -10.12
N ASP A 93 7.69 4.11 -9.39
CA ASP A 93 8.91 4.77 -9.87
C ASP A 93 10.17 3.90 -9.73
N THR A 94 10.40 3.30 -8.55
CA THR A 94 11.63 2.52 -8.31
C THR A 94 11.53 1.07 -8.77
N LYS A 95 10.30 0.55 -8.94
CA LYS A 95 9.98 -0.87 -9.18
C LYS A 95 10.41 -1.80 -8.04
N GLU A 96 10.71 -1.25 -6.87
CA GLU A 96 11.09 -2.03 -5.69
C GLU A 96 9.85 -2.52 -4.93
N SER A 97 9.92 -3.74 -4.38
CA SER A 97 8.85 -4.29 -3.54
C SER A 97 8.72 -3.54 -2.21
N MET A 98 7.47 -3.23 -1.85
CA MET A 98 7.12 -2.70 -0.53
C MET A 98 7.40 -3.69 0.59
N PHE A 99 7.44 -5.00 0.29
CA PHE A 99 7.63 -6.08 1.26
C PHE A 99 9.05 -6.63 1.32
N ALA A 100 10.00 -5.99 0.63
CA ALA A 100 11.41 -6.36 0.69
C ALA A 100 11.87 -6.51 2.15
N ARG A 101 12.57 -7.60 2.49
CA ARG A 101 12.86 -7.97 3.88
C ARG A 101 13.58 -6.85 4.64
N LYS A 102 13.08 -6.48 5.82
CA LYS A 102 13.75 -5.53 6.73
C LYS A 102 14.94 -6.21 7.41
N MET A 103 16.16 -5.72 7.19
CA MET A 103 17.35 -6.27 7.88
C MET A 103 17.31 -5.92 9.38
N THR A 104 17.71 -6.87 10.25
CA THR A 104 17.27 -7.02 11.65
C THR A 104 17.87 -6.07 12.71
N LYS A 105 17.06 -5.82 13.76
CA LYS A 105 17.26 -5.32 15.14
C LYS A 105 18.38 -4.32 15.48
N ARG A 106 19.66 -4.55 15.10
CA ARG A 106 20.76 -3.61 15.45
C ARG A 106 20.66 -2.29 14.66
N SER A 107 20.00 -2.33 13.51
CA SER A 107 19.68 -1.18 12.65
C SER A 107 18.45 -0.38 13.08
N VAL A 108 17.59 -0.87 13.96
CA VAL A 108 16.27 -0.23 14.20
C VAL A 108 16.40 1.13 14.88
N HIS A 109 17.30 1.26 15.87
CA HIS A 109 17.56 2.57 16.50
C HIS A 109 18.22 3.56 15.56
N ASP A 110 19.10 3.06 14.68
CA ASP A 110 19.80 3.88 13.69
C ASP A 110 18.83 4.33 12.60
N ASN A 111 18.02 3.42 12.07
CA ASN A 111 16.92 3.71 11.15
C ASN A 111 15.90 4.68 11.75
N LYS A 112 15.52 4.52 13.04
CA LYS A 112 14.58 5.43 13.70
C LYS A 112 15.16 6.84 13.76
N ARG A 113 16.42 6.97 14.17
CA ARG A 113 17.10 8.26 14.24
C ARG A 113 17.25 8.89 12.87
N GLU A 114 17.64 8.12 11.86
CA GLU A 114 17.76 8.60 10.49
C GLU A 114 16.41 9.03 9.91
N PHE A 115 15.35 8.25 10.15
CA PHE A 115 13.97 8.61 9.80
C PHE A 115 13.57 9.93 10.44
N VAL A 116 13.71 10.04 11.77
CA VAL A 116 13.36 11.24 12.55
C VAL A 116 14.11 12.48 12.06
N ASN A 117 15.38 12.32 11.67
CA ASN A 117 16.20 13.40 11.14
C ASN A 117 15.93 13.72 9.66
N THR A 118 15.39 12.76 8.90
CA THR A 118 15.10 12.91 7.49
C THR A 118 13.76 13.58 7.25
N VAL A 119 12.71 13.11 7.92
CA VAL A 119 11.33 13.55 7.64
C VAL A 119 11.10 14.98 8.07
N LYS A 120 10.37 15.71 7.23
CA LYS A 120 9.97 17.10 7.47
C LYS A 120 8.59 17.39 6.89
N LYS A 121 8.04 18.55 7.22
CA LYS A 121 6.73 19.00 6.75
C LYS A 121 6.57 18.86 5.23
N GLY A 122 5.46 18.23 4.84
CA GLY A 122 5.08 17.95 3.45
C GLY A 122 5.62 16.64 2.90
N ASP A 123 6.54 15.96 3.58
CA ASP A 123 6.96 14.62 3.14
C ASP A 123 5.79 13.64 3.18
N ILE A 124 5.77 12.75 2.20
CA ILE A 124 4.82 11.66 2.07
C ILE A 124 5.49 10.39 2.59
N LEU A 125 4.80 9.66 3.45
CA LEU A 125 5.26 8.42 4.03
C LEU A 125 4.45 7.28 3.43
N ILE A 126 5.10 6.24 2.91
CA ILE A 126 4.43 5.04 2.39
C ILE A 126 5.01 3.79 3.06
N THR A 127 4.14 2.93 3.59
CA THR A 127 4.51 1.65 4.21
C THR A 127 3.86 0.47 3.48
N GLY A 128 4.34 -0.76 3.72
CA GLY A 128 3.91 -1.96 3.01
C GLY A 128 2.58 -2.58 3.49
N GLN A 129 2.16 -2.33 4.72
CA GLN A 129 0.90 -2.88 5.23
C GLN A 129 -0.30 -2.28 4.51
N GLY A 130 -1.11 -3.15 3.90
CA GLY A 130 -2.34 -2.79 3.20
C GLY A 130 -3.57 -2.99 4.06
N ILE A 131 -4.68 -2.40 3.63
CA ILE A 131 -5.99 -2.68 4.20
C ILE A 131 -7.09 -2.52 3.16
N GLY A 132 -8.06 -3.43 3.20
CA GLY A 132 -9.28 -3.35 2.42
C GLY A 132 -9.09 -3.54 0.93
N GLY A 133 -8.10 -4.34 0.54
CA GLY A 133 -7.82 -4.58 -0.87
C GLY A 133 -6.82 -3.61 -1.50
N LEU A 134 -6.34 -2.60 -0.75
CA LEU A 134 -5.24 -1.76 -1.21
C LEU A 134 -3.94 -2.19 -0.53
N VAL A 135 -2.90 -2.38 -1.33
CA VAL A 135 -1.56 -2.69 -0.85
C VAL A 135 -0.85 -1.40 -0.41
N GLY A 136 -0.35 -1.43 0.81
CA GLY A 136 0.38 -0.33 1.44
C GLY A 136 -0.52 0.65 2.19
N HIS A 137 0.14 1.60 2.87
CA HIS A 137 -0.49 2.66 3.63
C HIS A 137 0.25 3.96 3.37
N ALA A 138 -0.47 5.09 3.38
CA ALA A 138 0.10 6.40 3.08
C ALA A 138 -0.26 7.45 4.14
N ALA A 139 0.68 8.34 4.40
CA ALA A 139 0.50 9.46 5.31
C ALA A 139 1.28 10.70 4.84
N ILE A 140 1.01 11.83 5.47
CA ILE A 140 1.70 13.10 5.20
C ILE A 140 2.20 13.74 6.49
N MET A 141 3.41 14.27 6.46
CA MET A 141 3.95 15.13 7.53
C MET A 141 3.24 16.49 7.51
N THR A 142 2.35 16.79 8.46
CA THR A 142 1.66 18.10 8.56
C THR A 142 2.55 19.18 9.18
N SER A 143 3.56 18.76 9.94
CA SER A 143 4.65 19.57 10.49
C SER A 143 5.96 18.79 10.46
N ASP A 144 7.03 19.33 11.02
CA ASP A 144 8.31 18.60 11.17
C ASP A 144 8.25 17.52 12.26
N TYR A 145 7.12 17.41 12.97
CA TYR A 145 6.92 16.49 14.08
C TYR A 145 5.70 15.57 13.92
N TRP A 146 4.60 16.09 13.39
CA TRP A 146 3.32 15.38 13.31
C TRP A 146 3.09 14.72 11.96
N VAL A 147 2.68 13.46 12.00
CA VAL A 147 2.22 12.65 10.86
C VAL A 147 0.70 12.60 10.88
N LEU A 148 0.04 13.00 9.81
CA LEU A 148 -1.39 12.84 9.62
C LEU A 148 -1.67 11.62 8.74
N GLU A 149 -2.51 10.72 9.25
CA GLU A 149 -2.87 9.47 8.59
C GLU A 149 -4.35 9.13 8.78
N MET A 150 -4.81 8.15 8.00
CA MET A 150 -6.08 7.46 8.20
C MET A 150 -5.80 5.95 8.22
N PRO A 151 -5.56 5.33 9.40
CA PRO A 151 -5.03 3.97 9.52
C PRO A 151 -5.98 2.85 9.06
N GLY A 152 -7.26 3.16 8.83
CA GLY A 152 -8.26 2.13 8.62
C GLY A 152 -8.46 1.26 9.86
N GLY A 153 -8.88 0.02 9.65
CA GLY A 153 -9.04 -1.01 10.67
C GLY A 153 -10.18 -1.98 10.34
N ASN A 154 -10.54 -2.81 11.32
CA ASN A 154 -11.71 -3.67 11.22
C ASN A 154 -12.98 -2.84 10.99
N GLY A 155 -13.86 -3.32 10.10
CA GLY A 155 -15.09 -2.59 9.73
C GLY A 155 -14.90 -1.56 8.61
N TRP A 156 -13.71 -1.49 7.98
CA TRP A 156 -13.42 -0.58 6.87
C TRP A 156 -14.46 -0.63 5.72
N ALA A 157 -15.04 -1.80 5.44
CA ALA A 157 -16.04 -1.97 4.38
C ALA A 157 -17.32 -1.16 4.62
N ASN A 158 -17.74 -1.05 5.89
CA ASN A 158 -18.92 -0.28 6.29
C ASN A 158 -18.60 1.19 6.57
N GLY A 159 -17.31 1.50 6.72
CA GLY A 159 -16.81 2.80 7.10
C GLY A 159 -16.49 2.86 8.58
N ILE A 160 -15.31 3.39 8.93
CA ILE A 160 -14.88 3.56 10.33
C ILE A 160 -14.97 5.04 10.68
N PRO A 161 -15.91 5.47 11.53
CA PRO A 161 -16.03 6.86 11.91
C PRO A 161 -14.77 7.33 12.65
N ASP A 162 -14.47 8.62 12.52
CA ASP A 162 -13.42 9.30 13.26
C ASP A 162 -12.00 8.68 13.16
N ASN A 163 -11.65 8.16 11.98
CA ASN A 163 -10.44 7.36 11.82
C ASN A 163 -9.15 8.20 11.63
N ASN A 164 -9.27 9.41 11.07
CA ASN A 164 -8.12 10.31 10.86
C ASN A 164 -7.43 10.66 12.19
N ARG A 165 -6.09 10.73 12.20
CA ARG A 165 -5.35 11.12 13.41
C ARG A 165 -4.01 11.75 13.07
N GLN A 166 -3.48 12.52 14.02
CA GLN A 166 -2.07 12.88 14.03
C GLN A 166 -1.32 12.04 15.07
N VAL A 167 -0.13 11.57 14.70
CA VAL A 167 0.80 10.88 15.60
C VAL A 167 2.18 11.52 15.50
N PRO A 168 2.97 11.54 16.58
CA PRO A 168 4.37 11.95 16.51
C PRO A 168 5.16 11.07 15.53
N LYS A 169 6.15 11.64 14.83
CA LYS A 169 6.96 10.91 13.83
C LYS A 169 7.72 9.72 14.42
N ASP A 170 8.24 9.84 15.62
CA ASP A 170 8.92 8.73 16.31
C ASP A 170 7.94 7.60 16.65
N ARG A 171 6.71 7.95 17.05
CA ARG A 171 5.63 6.99 17.28
C ARG A 171 5.15 6.35 15.97
N TRP A 172 5.04 7.10 14.88
CA TRP A 172 4.77 6.54 13.55
C TRP A 172 5.77 5.45 13.20
N PHE A 173 7.07 5.73 13.38
CA PHE A 173 8.12 4.76 13.11
C PHE A 173 7.93 3.47 13.93
N ASP A 174 7.64 3.60 15.22
CA ASP A 174 7.42 2.44 16.10
C ASP A 174 6.18 1.63 15.68
N MET A 175 5.10 2.31 15.30
CA MET A 175 3.85 1.68 14.88
C MET A 175 3.99 0.90 13.57
N HIS A 176 4.91 1.33 12.70
CA HIS A 176 5.20 0.67 11.43
C HIS A 176 6.57 -0.03 11.42
N ALA A 177 7.10 -0.38 12.59
CA ALA A 177 8.45 -0.95 12.71
C ALA A 177 8.58 -2.33 12.03
N SER A 178 7.47 -3.06 11.88
CA SER A 178 7.39 -4.35 11.16
C SER A 178 7.65 -4.23 9.66
N ASP A 179 7.45 -3.04 9.11
CA ASP A 179 7.53 -2.77 7.68
C ASP A 179 8.52 -1.64 7.41
N TRP A 180 8.81 -1.42 6.14
CA TRP A 180 9.60 -0.26 5.74
C TRP A 180 8.72 0.96 5.57
N THR A 181 9.18 2.12 6.07
CA THR A 181 8.62 3.42 5.69
C THR A 181 9.49 4.04 4.61
N THR A 182 8.96 4.17 3.40
CA THR A 182 9.61 4.93 2.31
C THR A 182 9.17 6.38 2.37
N VAL A 183 10.13 7.29 2.34
CA VAL A 183 9.89 8.74 2.45
C VAL A 183 10.01 9.36 1.06
N TYR A 184 8.97 10.05 0.61
CA TYR A 184 8.98 10.82 -0.61
C TYR A 184 8.85 12.32 -0.32
N ARG A 185 9.55 13.14 -1.11
CA ARG A 185 9.57 14.59 -0.95
C ARG A 185 9.27 15.29 -2.26
N CYS A 186 8.30 16.20 -2.25
CA CYS A 186 8.14 17.16 -3.34
C CYS A 186 9.37 18.09 -3.36
N PRO A 187 10.05 18.25 -4.51
CA PRO A 187 11.27 19.07 -4.59
C PRO A 187 11.00 20.55 -4.33
N ASP A 188 9.78 21.03 -4.59
CA ASP A 188 9.36 22.40 -4.29
C ASP A 188 8.87 22.51 -2.84
N ALA A 189 9.67 23.16 -1.99
CA ALA A 189 9.41 23.24 -0.56
C ALA A 189 8.15 24.05 -0.22
N ASP A 190 7.82 25.07 -1.02
CA ASP A 190 6.62 25.88 -0.81
C ASP A 190 5.36 25.06 -1.07
N THR A 191 5.34 24.32 -2.18
CA THR A 191 4.29 23.36 -2.54
C THR A 191 4.09 22.31 -1.45
N ALA A 192 5.19 21.71 -0.96
CA ALA A 192 5.13 20.73 0.12
C ALA A 192 4.50 21.31 1.40
N ARG A 193 4.89 22.54 1.80
CA ARG A 193 4.33 23.22 2.99
C ARG A 193 2.87 23.59 2.82
N MET A 194 2.47 24.01 1.61
CA MET A 194 1.08 24.32 1.27
C MET A 194 0.20 23.07 1.37
N ALA A 195 0.64 21.96 0.77
CA ALA A 195 -0.06 20.68 0.84
C ALA A 195 -0.22 20.19 2.28
N ALA A 196 0.86 20.20 3.08
CA ALA A 196 0.82 19.85 4.49
C ALA A 196 -0.16 20.71 5.31
N GLY A 197 -0.15 22.03 5.09
CA GLY A 197 -1.07 22.95 5.76
C GLY A 197 -2.51 22.75 5.34
N TRP A 198 -2.76 22.43 4.07
CA TRP A 198 -4.12 22.10 3.61
C TRP A 198 -4.61 20.77 4.21
N ALA A 199 -3.75 19.75 4.25
CA ALA A 199 -4.10 18.46 4.84
C ALA A 199 -4.52 18.63 6.30
N ASP A 200 -3.71 19.32 7.09
CA ASP A 200 -4.00 19.62 8.49
C ASP A 200 -5.34 20.35 8.67
N ARG A 201 -5.58 21.42 7.89
CA ARG A 201 -6.82 22.22 8.00
C ARG A 201 -8.09 21.51 7.57
N ASN A 202 -8.00 20.59 6.63
CA ASN A 202 -9.17 19.91 6.05
C ASN A 202 -9.44 18.56 6.69
N TYR A 203 -8.41 17.89 7.19
CA TYR A 203 -8.50 16.54 7.77
C TYR A 203 -8.22 16.48 9.26
N TYR A 204 -7.83 17.55 9.95
CA TYR A 204 -7.56 17.47 11.40
C TYR A 204 -8.07 18.69 12.19
N SER A 205 -7.53 19.87 11.91
CA SER A 205 -7.77 21.09 12.68
C SER A 205 -7.89 22.31 11.77
N PRO A 206 -9.08 22.94 11.62
CA PRO A 206 -9.28 24.07 10.71
C PRO A 206 -8.33 25.25 10.92
N THR A 207 -7.81 25.41 12.14
CA THR A 207 -6.86 26.46 12.52
C THR A 207 -5.39 26.03 12.40
N GLY A 208 -5.14 24.75 12.10
CA GLY A 208 -3.81 24.15 12.08
C GLY A 208 -3.18 23.92 13.46
N GLY A 209 -4.02 23.84 14.50
CA GLY A 209 -3.60 23.58 15.87
C GLY A 209 -3.71 22.11 16.29
N GLU A 210 -3.22 21.78 17.48
CA GLU A 210 -3.14 20.39 17.98
C GLU A 210 -4.49 19.74 18.30
N LYS A 211 -5.56 20.54 18.42
CA LYS A 211 -6.90 20.01 18.70
C LYS A 211 -7.52 19.42 17.44
N LYS A 212 -7.80 18.11 17.46
CA LYS A 212 -8.64 17.46 16.46
C LYS A 212 -10.07 18.00 16.53
N VAL A 213 -10.54 18.54 15.41
CA VAL A 213 -11.92 19.05 15.22
C VAL A 213 -12.60 18.38 14.02
N LYS A 214 -11.82 17.87 13.07
CA LYS A 214 -12.33 17.12 11.92
C LYS A 214 -12.34 15.64 12.24
N HIS A 215 -13.49 15.02 12.04
CA HIS A 215 -13.74 13.60 12.27
C HIS A 215 -14.16 12.97 10.93
N ILE A 216 -13.23 12.26 10.30
CA ILE A 216 -13.37 11.75 8.94
C ILE A 216 -13.59 10.24 8.99
N THR A 217 -14.61 9.76 8.27
CA THR A 217 -14.89 8.34 8.13
C THR A 217 -13.89 7.71 7.17
N TYR A 218 -13.18 6.67 7.62
CA TYR A 218 -12.38 5.83 6.74
C TYR A 218 -13.30 4.96 5.90
N LYS A 219 -13.25 5.09 4.58
CA LYS A 219 -13.89 4.16 3.65
C LYS A 219 -13.18 4.22 2.32
N LEU A 220 -12.90 3.06 1.73
CA LEU A 220 -12.46 2.99 0.35
C LEU A 220 -13.64 3.34 -0.55
N THR A 221 -13.48 4.42 -1.31
CA THR A 221 -14.53 4.99 -2.15
C THR A 221 -13.94 5.43 -3.47
N THR A 222 -14.73 5.29 -4.54
CA THR A 222 -14.40 5.78 -5.88
C THR A 222 -14.76 7.25 -6.06
N ASP A 223 -15.48 7.85 -5.11
CA ASP A 223 -15.60 9.30 -5.03
C ASP A 223 -14.23 9.87 -4.67
N ILE A 224 -13.57 10.50 -5.64
CA ILE A 224 -12.25 11.12 -5.51
C ILE A 224 -12.33 12.61 -5.19
N TRP A 225 -13.52 13.17 -4.95
CA TRP A 225 -13.70 14.61 -4.75
C TRP A 225 -14.06 14.95 -3.30
N SER A 226 -14.88 14.13 -2.63
CA SER A 226 -15.24 14.38 -1.23
C SER A 226 -14.07 14.13 -0.27
N THR A 227 -13.92 14.96 0.78
CA THR A 227 -12.97 14.67 1.87
C THR A 227 -13.51 13.70 2.92
N ASN A 228 -14.81 13.39 2.90
CA ASN A 228 -15.45 12.45 3.82
C ASN A 228 -16.60 11.67 3.12
N PRO A 229 -16.51 10.34 2.97
CA PRO A 229 -15.44 9.47 3.47
C PRO A 229 -14.13 9.60 2.67
N SER A 230 -13.03 9.19 3.30
CA SER A 230 -11.70 9.21 2.71
C SER A 230 -10.87 8.02 3.19
N TYR A 231 -9.65 7.88 2.68
CA TYR A 231 -8.68 6.87 3.08
C TYR A 231 -7.25 7.42 2.95
N CYS A 232 -6.27 6.63 3.36
CA CYS A 232 -4.88 7.04 3.56
C CYS A 232 -4.25 7.76 2.34
N SER A 233 -4.23 7.11 1.19
CA SER A 233 -3.66 7.66 -0.05
C SER A 233 -4.49 8.79 -0.67
N LYS A 234 -5.83 8.74 -0.57
CA LYS A 234 -6.71 9.83 -1.01
C LYS A 234 -6.44 11.12 -0.24
N LEU A 235 -6.23 11.04 1.07
CA LEU A 235 -5.85 12.19 1.90
C LEU A 235 -4.58 12.86 1.37
N VAL A 236 -3.55 12.07 1.05
CA VAL A 236 -2.26 12.57 0.52
C VAL A 236 -2.45 13.25 -0.83
N ILE A 237 -3.18 12.62 -1.75
CA ILE A 237 -3.42 13.19 -3.09
C ILE A 237 -4.28 14.45 -3.03
N HIS A 238 -5.30 14.49 -2.19
CA HIS A 238 -6.09 15.69 -1.95
C HIS A 238 -5.23 16.85 -1.45
N ALA A 239 -4.29 16.58 -0.53
CA ALA A 239 -3.39 17.59 0.01
C ALA A 239 -2.59 18.30 -1.10
N TYR A 240 -2.04 17.53 -2.03
CA TYR A 240 -1.24 18.08 -3.13
C TYR A 240 -2.08 18.62 -4.29
N TYR A 241 -3.26 18.07 -4.54
CA TYR A 241 -4.15 18.54 -5.62
C TYR A 241 -4.89 19.84 -5.24
N PHE A 242 -5.53 19.88 -4.07
CA PHE A 242 -6.31 21.05 -3.64
C PHE A 242 -5.50 22.07 -2.82
N GLY A 243 -4.44 21.60 -2.14
CA GLY A 243 -3.69 22.44 -1.20
C GLY A 243 -2.66 23.36 -1.83
N THR A 244 -2.35 23.21 -3.12
CA THR A 244 -1.20 23.86 -3.76
C THR A 244 -1.58 25.08 -4.62
N GLY A 245 -2.84 25.52 -4.52
CA GLY A 245 -3.36 26.70 -5.19
C GLY A 245 -3.49 26.48 -6.69
N ALA A 246 -3.02 27.44 -7.50
CA ALA A 246 -3.06 27.32 -8.96
C ALA A 246 -1.96 26.38 -9.54
N ARG A 247 -1.10 25.81 -8.71
CA ARG A 247 -0.01 24.93 -9.17
C ARG A 247 -0.58 23.59 -9.60
N LYS A 248 -0.28 23.18 -10.84
CA LYS A 248 -0.64 21.85 -11.35
C LYS A 248 0.37 20.80 -10.88
N VAL A 249 0.25 20.38 -9.62
CA VAL A 249 1.19 19.45 -8.97
C VAL A 249 0.85 18.00 -9.26
N ILE A 250 -0.43 17.69 -9.23
CA ILE A 250 -0.97 16.35 -9.45
C ILE A 250 -1.65 16.32 -10.82
N LYS A 251 -1.58 15.17 -11.51
CA LYS A 251 -2.39 14.88 -12.71
C LYS A 251 -3.87 15.14 -12.45
N ASP A 252 -4.64 15.35 -13.51
CA ASP A 252 -6.10 15.49 -13.35
C ASP A 252 -6.67 14.25 -12.64
N LEU A 253 -7.34 14.46 -11.50
CA LEU A 253 -7.94 13.38 -10.72
C LEU A 253 -9.01 12.65 -11.53
N SER A 254 -9.67 13.30 -12.49
CA SER A 254 -10.66 12.65 -13.37
C SER A 254 -10.06 11.48 -14.19
N LEU A 255 -8.74 11.48 -14.37
CA LEU A 255 -7.97 10.45 -15.08
C LEU A 255 -7.33 9.44 -14.13
N ILE A 256 -7.37 9.69 -12.82
CA ILE A 256 -6.89 8.75 -11.82
C ILE A 256 -7.99 7.69 -11.65
N GLY A 257 -7.60 6.41 -11.74
CA GLY A 257 -8.53 5.28 -11.72
C GLY A 257 -9.44 5.24 -10.50
N ARG A 258 -10.26 4.18 -10.42
CA ARG A 258 -11.32 4.06 -9.40
C ARG A 258 -10.83 4.20 -7.96
N LEU A 259 -9.58 3.85 -7.66
CA LEU A 259 -8.97 3.98 -6.34
C LEU A 259 -7.54 4.52 -6.48
N ILE A 260 -7.10 5.27 -5.47
CA ILE A 260 -5.73 5.79 -5.38
C ILE A 260 -4.94 4.78 -4.57
N VAL A 261 -4.04 4.03 -5.20
CA VAL A 261 -3.21 3.06 -4.49
C VAL A 261 -2.00 3.76 -3.86
N PRO A 262 -1.63 3.47 -2.60
CA PRO A 262 -0.45 4.08 -1.96
C PRO A 262 0.83 3.98 -2.79
N SER A 263 1.13 2.81 -3.34
CA SER A 263 2.35 2.55 -4.12
C SER A 263 2.47 3.34 -5.42
N THR A 264 1.35 3.83 -5.95
CA THR A 264 1.29 4.60 -7.20
C THR A 264 1.35 6.11 -6.97
N ILE A 265 1.34 6.59 -5.72
CA ILE A 265 1.37 8.02 -5.38
C ILE A 265 2.45 8.80 -6.16
N PRO A 266 3.72 8.35 -6.25
CA PRO A 266 4.75 9.07 -7.02
C PRO A 266 4.39 9.30 -8.48
N SER A 267 3.62 8.39 -9.10
CA SER A 267 3.23 8.47 -10.51
C SER A 267 2.25 9.61 -10.83
N TYR A 268 1.57 10.14 -9.82
CA TYR A 268 0.57 11.20 -10.01
C TYR A 268 1.20 12.60 -10.03
N PHE A 269 2.44 12.76 -9.56
CA PHE A 269 3.12 14.05 -9.52
C PHE A 269 3.66 14.45 -10.89
N LEU A 270 3.23 15.61 -11.38
CA LEU A 270 3.68 16.20 -12.64
C LEU A 270 5.05 16.85 -12.47
N ARG A 271 5.85 16.90 -13.54
CA ARG A 271 7.05 17.75 -13.56
C ARG A 271 6.65 19.22 -13.41
N PRO A 272 7.43 20.06 -12.68
CA PRO A 272 8.69 19.76 -12.01
C PRO A 272 8.56 19.18 -10.58
N TYR A 273 7.35 18.85 -10.14
CA TYR A 273 7.05 18.40 -8.77
C TYR A 273 7.23 16.88 -8.54
N SER A 274 7.77 16.15 -9.52
CA SER A 274 8.04 14.72 -9.40
C SER A 274 8.77 14.41 -8.09
N LEU A 275 8.22 13.47 -7.32
CA LEU A 275 8.71 13.17 -5.98
C LEU A 275 10.14 12.64 -6.01
N VAL A 276 10.91 13.00 -5.00
CA VAL A 276 12.25 12.48 -4.74
C VAL A 276 12.17 11.48 -3.60
N ASN A 277 12.61 10.25 -3.83
CA ASN A 277 12.78 9.26 -2.77
C ASN A 277 13.91 9.70 -1.83
N LYS A 278 13.61 9.81 -0.54
CA LYS A 278 14.53 10.27 0.51
C LYS A 278 15.15 9.13 1.31
N GLY A 279 14.66 7.91 1.15
CA GLY A 279 15.15 6.74 1.87
C GLY A 279 14.02 5.82 2.33
N LYS A 280 14.42 4.66 2.85
CA LYS A 280 13.57 3.58 3.34
C LYS A 280 14.03 3.20 4.75
N TYR A 281 13.13 3.27 5.74
CA TYR A 281 13.45 3.24 7.17
C TYR A 281 12.71 2.16 7.96
#